data_AF-A0A2T0MPD1-F1
#
_entry.id   AF-A0A2T0MPD1-F1
#
_cell.length_a   1.000
_cell.length_b   1.000
_cell.length_c   1.000
_cell.angle_alpha   90.00
_cell.angle_beta   90.00
_cell.angle_gamma   90.00
#
_symmetry.space_group_name_H-M   'P 1'
#
loop_
_entity.id
_entity.type
_entity.pdbx_description
1 polymer ?
#
loop_
_entity_poly.entity_id
_entity_poly.type
_entity_poly.pdbx_seq_one_letter_code
_entity_poly.pdbx_strand_id
1 'polypeptide(L)'
;MSGLVFCDWQSAGIGRASSDLAFVNVRAVPDGALVSPAATIAYLDRCGGSRAAFERALLLEELAIFVFQWPPFAAYNTALGISRVHDRVRYLSERWFTITPGWR
;
A
#
# COMPACT_ATOMS: atom_id res chain seq x y z
N MET A 1 -12.77 -8.88 25.90
CA MET A 1 -12.47 -7.98 24.77
C MET A 1 -11.27 -8.55 24.02
N SER A 2 -11.45 -9.07 22.82
CA SER A 2 -10.33 -9.46 21.96
C SER A 2 -9.87 -8.23 21.16
N GLY A 3 -8.76 -7.62 21.56
CA GLY A 3 -8.12 -6.54 20.80
C GLY A 3 -7.13 -7.09 19.78
N LEU A 4 -6.80 -6.28 18.77
CA LEU A 4 -5.65 -6.52 17.89
C LEU A 4 -4.35 -6.34 18.68
N VAL A 5 -3.46 -7.34 18.62
CA VAL A 5 -2.12 -7.28 19.20
C VAL A 5 -1.10 -7.35 18.08
N PHE A 6 -0.25 -6.33 17.98
CA PHE A 6 0.87 -6.32 17.06
C PHE A 6 2.10 -6.97 17.71
N CYS A 7 2.65 -7.98 17.05
CA CYS A 7 3.87 -8.69 17.45
C CYS A 7 5.01 -8.45 16.43
N ASP A 8 6.16 -9.08 16.65
CA ASP A 8 7.30 -9.09 15.71
C ASP A 8 7.91 -7.69 15.43
N TRP A 9 8.19 -6.95 16.50
CA TRP A 9 8.75 -5.59 16.45
C TRP A 9 10.23 -5.51 16.06
N GLN A 10 10.91 -6.62 15.75
CA GLN A 10 12.35 -6.62 15.46
C GLN A 10 12.74 -5.80 14.22
N SER A 11 11.79 -5.53 13.32
CA SER A 11 11.99 -4.71 12.11
C SER A 11 11.36 -3.32 12.21
N ALA A 12 10.84 -2.95 13.39
CA ALA A 12 10.25 -1.63 13.59
C ALA A 12 11.32 -0.55 13.69
N GLY A 13 11.00 0.65 13.19
CA GLY A 13 11.91 1.78 13.21
C GLY A 13 11.20 3.10 12.91
N ILE A 14 11.97 4.18 12.82
CA ILE A 14 11.44 5.48 12.40
C ILE A 14 11.14 5.40 10.90
N GLY A 15 9.89 5.68 10.54
CA GLY A 15 9.41 5.61 9.16
C GLY A 15 8.33 6.64 8.88
N ARG A 16 7.88 6.67 7.61
CA ARG A 16 6.73 7.47 7.20
C ARG A 16 5.46 6.65 7.42
N ALA A 17 4.42 7.31 7.92
CA ALA A 17 3.10 6.74 8.11
C ALA A 17 2.54 6.11 6.81
N SER A 18 2.83 6.72 5.65
CA SER A 18 2.45 6.16 4.34
C SER A 18 3.10 4.81 4.05
N SER A 19 4.28 4.54 4.59
CA SER A 19 5.07 3.34 4.28
C SER A 19 4.49 2.11 4.95
N ASP A 20 4.07 2.24 6.20
CA ASP A 20 3.37 1.19 6.93
C ASP A 20 2.06 0.83 6.23
N LEU A 21 1.28 1.86 5.83
CA LEU A 21 0.02 1.65 5.15
C LEU A 21 0.21 1.06 3.74
N ALA A 22 1.23 1.50 2.99
CA ALA A 22 1.58 0.93 1.70
C ALA A 22 1.92 -0.56 1.83
N PHE A 23 2.69 -0.92 2.87
CA PHE A 23 3.08 -2.30 3.12
C PHE A 23 1.87 -3.19 3.41
N VAL A 24 0.94 -2.73 4.26
CA VAL A 24 -0.32 -3.44 4.55
C VAL A 24 -1.15 -3.59 3.28
N ASN A 25 -1.33 -2.51 2.51
CA ASN A 25 -2.12 -2.52 1.27
C ASN A 25 -1.57 -3.54 0.28
N VAL A 26 -0.26 -3.51 0.02
CA VAL A 26 0.39 -4.42 -0.95
C VAL A 26 0.26 -5.89 -0.53
N ARG A 27 0.42 -6.18 0.77
CA ARG A 27 0.32 -7.54 1.31
C ARG A 27 -1.10 -8.11 1.24
N ALA A 28 -2.12 -7.26 1.29
CA ALA A 28 -3.52 -7.67 1.23
C ALA A 28 -4.00 -8.02 -0.20
N VAL A 29 -3.34 -7.50 -1.23
CA VAL A 29 -3.79 -7.62 -2.62
C VAL A 29 -3.92 -9.05 -3.14
N PRO A 30 -2.96 -9.97 -2.91
CA PRO A 30 -3.09 -11.33 -3.44
C PRO A 30 -4.34 -12.06 -2.93
N ASP A 31 -4.73 -11.81 -1.68
CA ASP A 31 -5.93 -12.38 -1.08
C ASP A 31 -7.21 -11.67 -1.55
N GLY A 32 -7.09 -10.57 -2.28
CA GLY A 32 -8.21 -9.74 -2.72
C GLY A 32 -8.79 -8.89 -1.61
N ALA A 33 -8.09 -8.81 -0.47
CA ALA A 33 -8.46 -7.96 0.63
C ALA A 33 -8.11 -6.50 0.30
N LEU A 34 -9.01 -5.59 0.65
CA LEU A 34 -8.81 -4.15 0.51
C LEU A 34 -8.77 -3.55 1.90
N VAL A 35 -7.78 -2.70 2.16
CA VAL A 35 -7.82 -1.86 3.35
C VAL A 35 -8.95 -0.87 3.20
N SER A 36 -9.81 -0.83 4.21
CA SER A 36 -10.99 0.04 4.21
C SER A 36 -10.57 1.51 4.01
N PRO A 37 -11.19 2.25 3.08
CA PRO A 37 -10.97 3.68 2.94
C PRO A 37 -11.16 4.45 4.26
N ALA A 38 -12.08 3.99 5.12
CA ALA A 38 -12.29 4.58 6.44
C ALA A 38 -11.09 4.41 7.38
N ALA A 39 -10.37 3.29 7.29
CA ALA A 39 -9.14 3.08 8.07
C ALA A 39 -8.03 4.03 7.61
N THR A 40 -7.87 4.20 6.30
CA THR A 40 -6.91 5.17 5.72
C THR A 40 -7.23 6.60 6.15
N ILE A 41 -8.51 7.00 6.11
CA ILE A 41 -8.95 8.34 6.53
C ILE A 41 -8.71 8.55 8.02
N ALA A 42 -9.10 7.60 8.88
CA ALA A 42 -8.89 7.73 10.32
C ALA A 42 -7.39 7.81 10.69
N TYR A 43 -6.55 7.05 9.98
CA TYR A 43 -5.10 7.10 10.16
C TYR A 43 -4.52 8.45 9.72
N LEU A 44 -4.99 8.98 8.59
CA LEU A 44 -4.64 10.30 8.09
C LEU A 44 -4.98 11.44 9.06
N ASP A 45 -6.21 11.43 9.57
CA ASP A 45 -6.68 12.44 10.52
C ASP A 45 -5.82 12.43 11.80
N ARG A 46 -5.29 11.26 12.18
CA ARG A 46 -4.42 11.11 13.36
C ARG A 46 -3.00 11.62 13.14
N CYS A 47 -2.44 11.44 11.94
CA CYS A 47 -1.08 11.87 11.60
C CYS A 47 -0.98 13.38 11.37
N GLY A 48 -2.06 14.02 10.95
CA GLY A 48 -2.08 15.43 10.53
C GLY A 48 -1.37 15.65 9.18
N GLY A 49 -1.70 16.74 8.51
CA GLY A 49 -1.09 17.14 7.24
C GLY A 49 -2.02 17.09 6.03
N SER A 50 -1.46 17.30 4.85
CA SER A 50 -2.23 17.36 3.60
C SER A 50 -2.63 15.97 3.13
N ARG A 51 -3.94 15.70 3.10
CA ARG A 51 -4.53 14.48 2.54
C ARG A 51 -4.01 14.19 1.13
N ALA A 52 -3.96 15.20 0.26
CA ALA A 52 -3.49 15.03 -1.11
C ALA A 52 -2.00 14.65 -1.18
N ALA A 53 -1.18 15.17 -0.26
CA ALA A 53 0.24 14.80 -0.19
C ALA A 53 0.43 13.36 0.27
N PHE A 54 -0.33 12.93 1.29
CA PHE A 54 -0.27 11.56 1.77
C PHE A 54 -0.80 10.56 0.75
N GLU A 55 -1.95 10.83 0.10
CA GLU A 55 -2.49 9.94 -0.93
C GLU A 55 -1.50 9.74 -2.08
N ARG A 56 -0.76 10.80 -2.45
CA ARG A 56 0.32 10.73 -3.44
C ARG A 56 1.51 9.91 -2.93
N ALA A 57 1.95 10.13 -1.69
CA ALA A 57 3.04 9.37 -1.08
C ALA A 57 2.70 7.88 -0.97
N LEU A 58 1.50 7.55 -0.49
CA LEU A 58 0.98 6.19 -0.39
C LEU A 58 0.97 5.51 -1.76
N LEU A 59 0.45 6.18 -2.79
CA LEU A 59 0.41 5.62 -4.15
C LEU A 59 1.82 5.28 -4.66
N LEU A 60 2.78 6.19 -4.48
CA LEU A 60 4.17 5.99 -4.90
C LEU A 60 4.84 4.85 -4.13
N GLU A 61 4.62 4.78 -2.82
CA GLU A 61 5.21 3.76 -1.98
C GLU A 61 4.62 2.37 -2.28
N GLU A 62 3.31 2.25 -2.55
CA GLU A 62 2.72 1.00 -3.04
C GLU A 62 3.36 0.55 -4.37
N LEU A 63 3.49 1.45 -5.34
CA LEU A 63 4.15 1.15 -6.63
C LEU A 63 5.61 0.72 -6.41
N ALA A 64 6.35 1.42 -5.55
CA ALA A 64 7.73 1.09 -5.25
C ALA A 64 7.87 -0.30 -4.61
N ILE A 65 6.98 -0.66 -3.69
CA ILE A 65 6.98 -2.00 -3.08
C ILE A 65 6.66 -3.06 -4.14
N PHE A 66 5.66 -2.84 -5.00
CA PHE A 66 5.34 -3.80 -6.06
C PHE A 66 6.49 -4.03 -7.05
N VAL A 67 7.26 -2.99 -7.38
CA VAL A 67 8.39 -3.10 -8.31
C VAL A 67 9.62 -3.72 -7.65
N PHE A 68 10.00 -3.24 -6.46
CA PHE A 68 11.30 -3.56 -5.87
C PHE A 68 11.28 -4.66 -4.81
N GLN A 69 10.15 -4.85 -4.13
CA GLN A 69 10.07 -5.75 -2.98
C GLN A 69 9.15 -6.95 -3.20
N TRP A 70 8.11 -6.81 -4.01
CA TRP A 70 7.14 -7.88 -4.23
C TRP A 70 7.64 -9.07 -5.08
N PRO A 71 8.51 -8.92 -6.12
CA PRO A 71 8.86 -10.04 -7.00
C PRO A 71 9.40 -11.30 -6.30
N PRO A 72 10.26 -11.22 -5.25
CA PRO A 72 10.66 -12.37 -4.47
C PRO A 72 9.50 -13.13 -3.80
N PHE A 73 8.36 -12.47 -3.56
CA PHE A 73 7.18 -13.08 -2.94
C PHE A 73 6.21 -13.69 -3.96
N ALA A 74 6.39 -13.45 -5.26
CA ALA A 74 5.48 -13.95 -6.30
C ALA A 74 5.31 -15.48 -6.26
N ALA A 75 6.39 -16.20 -5.93
CA ALA A 75 6.40 -17.66 -5.84
C ALA A 75 5.49 -18.25 -4.73
N TYR A 76 5.13 -17.44 -3.71
CA TYR A 76 4.25 -17.89 -2.63
C TYR A 76 2.77 -17.60 -2.91
N ASN A 77 2.44 -17.00 -4.05
CA ASN A 77 1.09 -16.58 -4.40
C ASN A 77 0.48 -17.49 -5.46
N THR A 78 -0.85 -17.66 -5.39
CA THR A 78 -1.60 -18.36 -6.44
C THR A 78 -1.63 -17.53 -7.73
N ALA A 79 -1.91 -18.18 -8.87
CA ALA A 79 -2.10 -17.47 -10.14
C ALA A 79 -3.16 -16.35 -10.06
N LEU A 80 -4.23 -16.57 -9.30
CA LEU A 80 -5.25 -15.56 -9.03
C LEU A 80 -4.68 -14.39 -8.22
N GLY A 81 -3.88 -14.68 -7.18
CA GLY A 81 -3.21 -13.65 -6.40
C GLY A 81 -2.25 -12.79 -7.23
N ILE A 82 -1.49 -13.42 -8.12
CA ILE A 82 -0.61 -12.72 -9.08
C ILE A 82 -1.43 -11.83 -10.03
N SER A 83 -2.56 -12.33 -10.56
CA SER A 83 -3.45 -11.51 -11.41
C SER A 83 -3.95 -10.27 -10.68
N ARG A 84 -4.37 -10.41 -9.41
CA ARG A 84 -4.82 -9.27 -8.59
C ARG A 84 -3.71 -8.24 -8.37
N VAL A 85 -2.47 -8.70 -8.21
CA VAL A 85 -1.30 -7.80 -8.12
C VAL A 85 -1.10 -7.04 -9.43
N HIS A 86 -1.17 -7.71 -10.58
CA HIS A 86 -1.08 -7.03 -11.87
C HIS A 86 -2.20 -5.98 -12.06
N ASP A 87 -3.43 -6.32 -11.69
CA ASP A 87 -4.56 -5.41 -11.80
C ASP A 87 -4.41 -4.21 -10.87
N ARG A 88 -3.92 -4.41 -9.64
CA ARG A 88 -3.61 -3.32 -8.72
C ARG A 88 -2.51 -2.41 -9.26
N VAL A 89 -1.40 -2.98 -9.74
CA VAL A 89 -0.28 -2.20 -10.28
C VAL A 89 -0.73 -1.37 -11.49
N ARG A 90 -1.56 -1.94 -12.37
CA ARG A 90 -2.15 -1.21 -13.49
C ARG A 90 -2.98 -0.02 -13.01
N TYR A 91 -3.91 -0.26 -12.09
CA TYR A 91 -4.76 0.79 -11.50
C TYR A 91 -3.94 1.92 -10.85
N LEU A 92 -2.91 1.59 -10.07
CA LEU A 92 -2.06 2.58 -9.41
C LEU A 92 -1.23 3.38 -10.43
N SER A 93 -0.71 2.71 -11.46
CA SER A 93 0.05 3.36 -12.54
C SER A 93 -0.82 4.34 -13.32
N GLU A 94 -2.04 3.94 -13.68
CA GLU A 94 -3.01 4.82 -14.35
C GLU A 94 -3.32 6.04 -13.49
N ARG A 95 -3.60 5.84 -12.19
CA ARG A 95 -3.85 6.93 -11.26
C ARG A 95 -2.67 7.88 -11.11
N TRP A 96 -1.44 7.37 -11.06
CA TRP A 96 -0.24 8.20 -11.02
C TRP A 96 -0.24 9.20 -12.18
N PHE A 97 -0.37 8.70 -13.42
CA PHE A 97 -0.36 9.56 -14.59
C PHE A 97 -1.54 10.54 -14.66
N THR A 98 -2.68 10.23 -14.04
CA THR A 98 -3.78 11.19 -13.88
C THR A 98 -3.42 12.33 -12.93
N ILE A 99 -2.71 12.06 -11.83
CA ILE A 99 -2.36 13.07 -10.81
C ILE A 99 -1.00 13.76 -11.05
N THR A 100 -0.24 13.30 -12.04
CA THR A 100 1.01 13.90 -12.55
C THR A 100 1.04 13.99 -14.07
N PRO A 101 0.21 14.83 -14.70
CA PRO A 101 0.06 14.86 -16.16
C PRO A 101 1.32 15.29 -16.95
N GLY A 102 2.33 15.88 -16.30
CA GLY A 102 3.58 16.34 -16.93
C GLY A 102 4.75 15.34 -16.92
N TRP A 103 4.54 14.09 -16.51
CA TRP A 103 5.57 13.05 -16.39
C TRP A 103 5.50 11.98 -17.49
N ARG A 104 4.84 12.28 -18.63
CA ARG A 104 4.76 11.38 -19.79
C ARG A 104 5.91 11.59 -20.75
#